data_AF-A0A1A6GTW1-F1
#
_entry.id   AF-A0A1A6GTW1-F1
#
_cell.length_a   1.000
_cell.length_b   1.000
_cell.length_c   1.000
_cell.angle_alpha   90.00
_cell.angle_beta   90.00
_cell.angle_gamma   90.00
#
_symmetry.space_group_name_H-M   'P 1'
#
loop_
_entity.id
_entity.type
_entity.pdbx_description
1 polymer ?
#
loop_
_entity_poly.entity_id
_entity_poly.type
_entity_poly.pdbx_seq_one_letter_code
_entity_poly.pdbx_strand_id
1 'polypeptide(L)'
;LHSDMDRGDGSIKYILSGEGAGIVFTIDDTTGDIHAIQRLDREERAQYTLRAQALDRRTGRPMEPESEFIIKIQDINDNEPKFLDGPYIATVPEMSPV
;
A
#
# COMPACT_ATOMS: atom_id res chain seq x y z
N LEU A 1 -1.12 -9.53 9.32
CA LEU A 1 -0.25 -9.02 10.41
C LEU A 1 -0.31 -10.04 11.55
N HIS A 2 0.80 -10.38 12.19
CA HIS A 2 0.79 -11.37 13.27
C HIS A 2 1.84 -11.04 14.33
N SER A 3 1.50 -11.25 15.61
CA SER A 3 2.44 -11.22 16.74
C SER A 3 2.69 -12.64 17.22
N ASP A 4 3.95 -12.99 17.51
CA ASP A 4 4.33 -14.31 18.03
C ASP A 4 3.71 -14.61 19.41
N MET A 5 3.19 -13.59 20.10
CA MET A 5 2.49 -13.72 21.38
C MET A 5 1.02 -14.13 21.20
N ASP A 6 0.50 -14.11 19.97
CA ASP A 6 -0.87 -14.51 19.66
C ASP A 6 -1.04 -16.02 19.78
N ARG A 7 -1.91 -16.44 20.70
CA ARG A 7 -2.21 -17.86 20.94
C ARG A 7 -3.43 -18.34 20.16
N GLY A 8 -4.04 -17.48 19.35
CA GLY A 8 -5.31 -17.76 18.67
C GLY A 8 -6.52 -17.80 19.61
N ASP A 9 -6.39 -17.24 20.81
CA ASP A 9 -7.48 -17.14 21.81
C ASP A 9 -8.25 -15.81 21.72
N GLY A 10 -7.89 -14.94 20.75
CA GLY A 10 -8.50 -13.63 20.56
C GLY A 10 -8.18 -12.62 21.68
N SER A 11 -7.12 -12.86 22.45
CA SER A 11 -6.63 -11.96 23.49
C SER A 11 -5.89 -10.74 22.94
N ILE A 12 -5.43 -10.80 21.68
CA ILE A 12 -4.76 -9.71 20.99
C ILE A 12 -5.75 -8.98 20.08
N LYS A 13 -5.65 -7.65 20.09
CA LYS A 13 -6.34 -6.76 19.19
C LYS A 13 -5.34 -6.07 18.27
N TYR A 14 -5.47 -6.29 16.97
CA TYR A 14 -4.66 -5.63 15.96
C TYR A 14 -5.29 -4.31 15.54
N ILE A 15 -4.48 -3.26 15.44
CA ILE A 15 -4.90 -1.93 15.02
C ILE A 15 -3.98 -1.45 13.90
N LEU A 16 -4.59 -0.82 12.90
CA LEU A 16 -3.93 -0.24 11.75
C LEU A 16 -4.10 1.28 11.77
N SER A 17 -3.00 2.00 11.52
CA SER A 17 -2.98 3.46 11.42
C SER A 17 -2.07 3.90 10.27
N GLY A 18 -2.06 5.19 9.95
CA GLY A 18 -1.27 5.76 8.86
C GLY A 18 -2.06 5.98 7.57
N GLU A 19 -1.39 5.87 6.43
CA GLU A 19 -1.94 6.30 5.15
C GLU A 19 -3.07 5.38 4.66
N GLY A 20 -4.28 5.92 4.48
CA GLY A 20 -5.42 5.16 3.98
C GLY A 20 -5.99 4.14 4.97
N ALA A 21 -5.53 4.11 6.23
CA ALA A 21 -6.10 3.25 7.26
C ALA A 21 -7.57 3.62 7.55
N GLY A 22 -8.46 2.61 7.53
CA GLY A 22 -9.90 2.77 7.71
C GLY A 22 -10.66 3.34 6.51
N ILE A 23 -9.95 3.73 5.44
CA ILE A 23 -10.53 4.34 4.24
C ILE A 23 -10.25 3.48 3.02
N VAL A 24 -8.98 3.16 2.78
CA VAL A 24 -8.48 2.33 1.68
C VAL A 24 -8.17 0.93 2.17
N PHE A 25 -7.56 0.80 3.35
CA PHE A 25 -7.21 -0.46 3.99
C PHE A 25 -7.93 -0.64 5.31
N THR A 26 -8.53 -1.81 5.52
CA THR A 26 -9.14 -2.21 6.79
C THR A 26 -8.42 -3.43 7.34
N ILE A 27 -8.33 -3.52 8.67
CA ILE A 27 -7.76 -4.67 9.36
C ILE A 27 -8.85 -5.40 10.15
N ASP A 28 -8.87 -6.72 10.10
CA ASP A 28 -9.62 -7.53 11.07
C ASP A 28 -8.90 -7.46 12.42
N ASP A 29 -9.59 -6.96 13.44
CA ASP A 29 -8.97 -6.68 14.74
C ASP A 29 -8.58 -7.95 15.51
N THR A 30 -9.06 -9.12 15.10
CA THR A 30 -8.85 -10.40 15.76
C THR A 30 -7.87 -11.29 14.98
N THR A 31 -7.95 -11.34 13.64
CA THR A 31 -7.03 -12.14 12.82
C THR A 31 -5.79 -11.36 12.34
N GLY A 32 -5.88 -10.03 12.29
CA GLY A 32 -4.84 -9.18 11.72
C GLY A 32 -4.79 -9.19 10.18
N ASP A 33 -5.83 -9.72 9.53
CA ASP A 33 -5.96 -9.71 8.07
C ASP A 33 -6.24 -8.30 7.55
N ILE A 34 -5.50 -7.89 6.51
CA ILE A 34 -5.65 -6.55 5.91
C ILE A 34 -6.31 -6.71 4.55
N HIS A 35 -7.39 -5.97 4.34
CA HIS A 35 -8.12 -5.94 3.07
C HIS A 35 -8.13 -4.52 2.50
N ALA A 36 -7.99 -4.42 1.19
CA ALA A 36 -8.30 -3.20 0.47
C ALA A 36 -9.82 -3.11 0.24
N ILE A 37 -10.43 -2.00 0.63
CA ILE A 37 -11.88 -1.76 0.47
C ILE A 37 -12.18 -0.76 -0.65
N GLN A 38 -11.14 -0.26 -1.33
CA GLN A 38 -11.24 0.61 -2.49
C GLN A 38 -10.36 0.10 -3.63
N ARG A 39 -10.63 0.59 -4.85
CA ARG A 39 -9.75 0.35 -5.99
C ARG A 39 -8.43 1.07 -5.78
N LEU A 40 -7.34 0.42 -6.18
CA LEU A 40 -5.99 0.93 -6.09
C LEU A 40 -5.51 1.21 -7.50
N ASP A 41 -5.02 2.42 -7.74
CA ASP A 41 -4.43 2.85 -8.99
C ASP A 41 -2.96 3.21 -8.71
N ARG A 42 -2.03 2.54 -9.40
CA ARG A 42 -0.60 2.70 -9.15
C ARG A 42 -0.12 4.06 -9.67
N GLU A 43 -0.69 4.54 -10.78
CA GLU A 43 -0.36 5.81 -11.41
C GLU A 43 -0.80 6.98 -10.54
N GLU A 44 -1.90 6.83 -9.80
CA GLU A 44 -2.29 7.78 -8.75
C GLU A 44 -1.39 7.64 -7.52
N ARG A 45 -1.16 6.41 -7.05
CA ARG A 45 -0.36 6.16 -5.85
C ARG A 45 0.28 4.77 -5.82
N ALA A 46 1.61 4.75 -5.96
CA ALA A 46 2.38 3.50 -6.00
C ALA A 46 2.59 2.81 -4.63
N GLN A 47 2.50 3.55 -3.51
CA GLN A 47 2.73 2.98 -2.18
C GLN A 47 1.99 3.72 -1.06
N TYR A 48 1.75 3.00 0.03
CA TYR A 48 1.21 3.52 1.27
C TYR A 48 2.09 3.11 2.45
N THR A 49 2.41 4.06 3.31
CA THR A 49 3.11 3.81 4.58
C THR A 49 2.09 3.73 5.72
N LEU A 50 2.01 2.56 6.34
CA LEU A 50 1.09 2.28 7.44
C LEU A 50 1.85 1.83 8.69
N ARG A 51 1.15 1.87 9.82
CA ARG A 51 1.65 1.38 11.10
C ARG A 51 0.68 0.41 11.72
N ALA A 52 1.25 -0.61 12.36
CA ALA A 52 0.52 -1.67 13.02
C ALA A 52 0.83 -1.67 14.52
N GLN A 53 -0.19 -1.92 15.33
CA GLN A 53 -0.07 -2.12 16.77
C GLN A 53 -0.82 -3.38 17.19
N ALA A 54 -0.26 -4.12 18.15
CA ALA A 54 -0.91 -5.24 18.81
C ALA A 54 -1.16 -4.86 20.28
N LEU A 55 -2.44 -4.83 20.69
CA LEU A 55 -2.86 -4.49 22.04
C LEU A 55 -3.48 -5.69 22.74
N ASP A 56 -3.29 -5.81 24.05
CA ASP A 56 -4.05 -6.76 24.87
C ASP A 56 -5.52 -6.28 24.93
N ARG A 57 -6.45 -7.14 24.53
CA ARG A 57 -7.87 -6.77 24.36
C ARG A 57 -8.56 -6.42 25.68
N ARG A 58 -8.07 -6.96 26.81
CA ARG A 58 -8.66 -6.74 28.15
C ARG A 58 -8.16 -5.46 28.79
N THR A 59 -6.88 -5.15 28.60
CA THR A 59 -6.20 -4.04 29.28
C THR A 59 -5.96 -2.84 28.37
N GLY A 60 -6.07 -3.01 27.06
CA GLY A 60 -5.76 -2.00 26.04
C GLY A 60 -4.29 -1.62 25.97
N ARG A 61 -3.40 -2.37 26.63
CA ARG A 61 -1.97 -2.07 26.68
C ARG A 61 -1.25 -2.62 25.45
N PRO A 62 -0.26 -1.91 24.89
CA PRO A 62 0.59 -2.44 23.83
C PRO A 62 1.29 -3.70 24.29
N MET A 63 1.13 -4.79 23.55
CA MET A 63 1.89 -6.02 23.73
C MET A 63 3.18 -6.02 22.92
N GLU A 64 3.17 -5.29 21.81
CA GLU A 64 4.30 -5.09 20.91
C GLU A 64 4.50 -3.59 20.64
N PRO A 65 5.73 -3.15 20.30
CA PRO A 65 5.95 -1.79 19.82
C PRO A 65 5.22 -1.55 18.49
N GLU A 66 4.80 -0.30 18.27
CA GLU A 66 4.26 0.10 16.98
C GLU A 66 5.31 -0.13 15.87
N SER A 67 4.88 -0.78 14.79
CA SER A 67 5.75 -1.14 13.67
C SER A 67 5.26 -0.48 12.38
N GLU A 68 6.16 0.20 11.68
CA GLU A 68 5.88 0.82 10.38
C GLU A 68 6.17 -0.15 9.23
N PHE A 69 5.30 -0.18 8.24
CA PHE A 69 5.42 -1.03 7.06
C PHE A 69 4.84 -0.36 5.82
N ILE A 70 5.20 -0.87 4.64
CA ILE A 70 4.81 -0.30 3.35
C ILE A 70 3.96 -1.31 2.58
N ILE A 71 2.78 -0.88 2.12
CA ILE A 71 1.98 -1.60 1.12
C ILE A 71 2.34 -1.03 -0.24
N LYS A 72 2.88 -1.88 -1.12
CA LYS A 72 3.21 -1.53 -2.51
C LYS A 72 2.08 -1.95 -3.43
N ILE A 73 1.63 -1.04 -4.29
CA ILE A 73 0.64 -1.34 -5.32
C ILE A 73 1.37 -1.95 -6.50
N GLN A 74 0.99 -3.18 -6.86
CA GLN A 74 1.60 -3.86 -7.99
C GLN A 74 1.05 -3.28 -9.29
N ASP A 75 1.96 -3.01 -10.22
CA ASP A 75 1.64 -2.49 -11.54
C ASP A 75 0.92 -3.53 -12.41
N ILE A 76 -0.03 -3.05 -13.20
CA ILE A 76 -0.61 -3.78 -14.31
C ILE A 76 -0.40 -2.94 -15.57
N ASN A 77 -0.23 -3.58 -16.73
CA ASN A 77 -0.01 -2.83 -17.97
C ASN A 77 -1.36 -2.31 -18.53
N ASP A 78 -1.97 -1.36 -17.84
CA ASP A 78 -3.22 -0.69 -18.21
C ASP A 78 -3.02 0.74 -18.75
N ASN A 79 -1.75 1.20 -18.81
CA ASN A 79 -1.39 2.50 -19.34
C ASN A 79 -0.89 2.40 -20.78
N GLU A 80 -1.67 2.93 -21.72
CA GLU A 80 -1.29 2.99 -23.14
C GLU A 80 -0.12 3.96 -23.39
N PRO A 81 0.79 3.66 -24.33
CA PRO A 81 1.86 4.58 -24.71
C PRO A 81 1.30 5.91 -25.22
N LYS A 82 1.83 7.04 -24.73
CA LYS A 82 1.44 8.39 -25.15
C LYS A 82 2.65 9.22 -25.54
N PHE A 83 2.54 9.91 -26.67
CA PHE A 83 3.47 10.96 -27.08
C PHE A 83 3.07 12.26 -26.37
N LEU A 84 3.90 12.75 -25.46
CA LEU A 84 3.57 13.90 -24.62
C LEU A 84 3.66 15.24 -25.37
N ASP A 85 4.60 15.34 -26.33
CA ASP A 85 4.93 16.61 -26.99
C ASP A 85 4.55 16.62 -28.49
N GLY A 86 3.66 15.71 -28.90
CA GLY A 86 3.25 15.59 -30.29
C GLY A 86 2.46 16.81 -30.80
N PRO A 87 2.59 17.18 -32.09
CA PRO A 87 3.34 16.49 -33.14
C PRO A 87 4.84 16.78 -33.12
N TYR A 88 5.66 15.75 -33.33
CA TYR A 88 7.11 15.91 -33.52
C TYR A 88 7.40 16.27 -34.97
N ILE A 89 8.02 17.42 -35.18
CA ILE A 89 8.47 17.90 -36.49
C ILE A 89 9.99 18.01 -36.43
N ALA A 90 10.67 17.31 -37.33
CA ALA A 90 12.12 17.36 -37.46
C ALA A 90 12.50 17.62 -38.92
N THR A 91 13.60 18.35 -39.11
CA THR A 91 14.18 18.62 -40.44
C THR A 91 15.55 17.98 -40.49
N VAL A 92 15.84 17.25 -41.57
CA VAL A 92 17.14 16.62 -41.79
C VAL A 92 17.77 17.15 -43.09
N PRO A 93 19.07 17.55 -43.07
CA PRO A 93 19.77 17.94 -44.29
C PRO A 93 19.88 16.78 -45.29
N GLU A 94 19.75 17.10 -46.57
CA GLU A 94 20.13 16.17 -47.63
C GLU A 94 21.64 15.86 -47.52
N MET A 95 22.03 14.60 -47.75
CA MET A 95 23.38 14.05 -47.51
C MET A 95 23.76 13.76 -46.05
N SER A 96 22.79 13.70 -45.14
CA SER A 96 23.05 13.15 -43.80
C SER A 96 23.44 11.66 -43.90
N PRO A 97 24.48 11.21 -43.17
CA PRO A 97 24.88 9.80 -43.14
C PRO A 97 23.80 8.90 -42.51
N VAL A 98 23.80 7.62 -42.91
CA VAL A 98 22.95 6.54 -42.37
C VAL A 98 23.62 5.90 -41.16
#